data_AF-A0A255HR63-F1
#
_entry.id   AF-A0A255HR63-F1
#
_cell.length_a   1.000
_cell.length_b   1.000
_cell.length_c   1.000
_cell.angle_alpha   90.00
_cell.angle_beta   90.00
_cell.angle_gamma   90.00
#
_symmetry.space_group_name_H-M   'P 1'
#
loop_
_entity.id
_entity.type
_entity.pdbx_description
1 polymer ?
#
loop_
_entity_poly.entity_id
_entity_poly.type
_entity_poly.pdbx_seq_one_letter_code
_entity_poly.pdbx_strand_id
1 'polypeptide(L)'
;MKHQMAHQIIPKIILTTLLAGCATAPPAPVRVEVPVMVPCIGEVPPRPAYEFDKLPATATDGEIILALARDWTRGRKYEGELEVAIAGCHAKENKWGK
;
A
#
# COMPACT_ATOMS: atom_id res chain seq x y z
N MET A 1 56.08 -36.98 -30.45
CA MET A 1 56.19 -35.72 -29.68
C MET A 1 54.88 -34.90 -29.63
N LYS A 2 54.03 -34.92 -30.67
CA LYS A 2 52.80 -34.09 -30.75
C LYS A 2 51.66 -34.51 -29.81
N HIS A 3 51.48 -35.81 -29.56
CA HIS A 3 50.42 -36.34 -28.69
C HIS A 3 50.65 -36.09 -27.20
N GLN A 4 51.91 -36.00 -26.77
CA GLN A 4 52.29 -35.84 -25.36
C GLN A 4 51.98 -34.41 -24.86
N MET A 5 52.07 -33.42 -25.77
CA MET A 5 51.69 -32.03 -25.50
C MET A 5 50.17 -31.86 -25.38
N ALA A 6 49.40 -32.55 -26.24
CA ALA A 6 47.93 -32.50 -26.21
C ALA A 6 47.35 -33.06 -24.90
N HIS A 7 47.92 -34.15 -24.38
CA HIS A 7 47.46 -34.79 -23.14
C HIS A 7 47.67 -33.94 -21.88
N GLN A 8 48.63 -33.02 -21.90
CA GLN A 8 48.91 -32.10 -20.78
C GLN A 8 48.15 -30.77 -20.88
N ILE A 9 47.82 -30.32 -22.10
CA ILE A 9 47.20 -29.01 -22.34
C ILE A 9 45.68 -29.05 -22.14
N ILE A 10 45.00 -30.13 -22.55
CA ILE A 10 43.55 -30.29 -22.43
C ILE A 10 43.03 -30.15 -20.98
N PRO A 11 43.58 -30.86 -19.97
CA PRO A 11 43.08 -30.73 -18.60
C PRO A 11 43.34 -29.35 -17.99
N LYS A 12 44.43 -28.68 -18.38
CA LYS A 12 44.72 -27.31 -17.95
C LYS A 12 43.70 -26.32 -18.51
N ILE A 13 43.35 -26.44 -19.80
CA ILE A 13 42.32 -25.58 -20.42
C ILE A 13 40.97 -25.78 -19.74
N ILE A 14 40.54 -27.04 -19.54
CA ILE A 14 39.28 -27.36 -18.86
C ILE A 14 39.25 -26.79 -17.44
N LEU A 15 40.34 -26.93 -16.69
CA LEU A 15 40.43 -26.38 -15.34
C LEU A 15 40.35 -24.85 -15.34
N THR A 16 41.02 -24.18 -16.29
CA THR A 16 40.95 -22.71 -16.39
C THR A 16 39.58 -22.19 -16.81
N THR A 17 38.86 -22.91 -17.68
CA THR A 17 37.50 -22.51 -18.09
C THR A 17 36.47 -22.73 -16.99
N LEU A 18 36.60 -23.80 -16.20
CA LEU A 18 35.74 -24.01 -15.02
C LEU A 18 35.93 -22.92 -13.95
N LEU A 19 37.18 -22.50 -13.70
CA LEU A 19 37.47 -21.47 -12.69
C LEU A 19 37.02 -20.06 -13.11
N ALA A 20 37.00 -19.76 -14.42
CA ALA A 20 36.54 -18.47 -14.93
C ALA A 20 35.06 -18.18 -14.60
N GLY A 21 34.24 -19.22 -14.46
CA GLY A 21 32.83 -19.09 -14.06
C GLY A 21 32.62 -18.71 -12.59
N CYS A 22 33.56 -19.04 -11.69
CA CYS A 22 33.47 -18.70 -10.27
C CYS A 22 33.97 -17.29 -9.94
N ALA A 23 34.77 -16.68 -10.83
CA ALA A 23 35.32 -15.34 -10.64
C ALA A 23 34.38 -14.22 -11.09
N THR A 24 33.22 -14.55 -11.68
CA THR A 24 32.26 -13.55 -12.13
C THR A 24 31.44 -13.04 -10.94
N ALA A 25 31.62 -11.76 -10.59
CA ALA A 25 30.78 -11.12 -9.60
C ALA A 25 29.35 -10.98 -10.16
N PRO A 26 28.30 -11.29 -9.37
CA PRO A 26 26.94 -11.04 -9.81
C PRO A 26 26.74 -9.55 -10.08
N PRO A 27 25.83 -9.19 -11.01
CA PRO A 27 25.49 -7.79 -11.26
C PRO A 27 25.03 -7.11 -9.98
N ALA A 28 25.32 -5.82 -9.85
CA ALA A 28 24.90 -5.03 -8.69
C ALA A 28 23.36 -5.07 -8.53
N PRO A 29 22.85 -5.05 -7.29
CA PRO A 29 21.42 -5.00 -7.05
C PRO A 29 20.78 -3.80 -7.75
N VAL A 30 19.71 -4.06 -8.51
CA VAL A 30 18.92 -3.01 -9.16
C VAL A 30 17.70 -2.71 -8.30
N ARG A 31 17.46 -1.43 -8.04
CA ARG A 31 16.22 -0.98 -7.40
C ARG A 31 15.09 -1.02 -8.43
N VAL A 32 14.06 -1.79 -8.14
CA VAL A 32 12.84 -1.88 -8.97
C VAL A 32 11.67 -1.36 -8.14
N GLU A 33 11.00 -0.33 -8.65
CA GLU A 33 9.77 0.19 -8.05
C GLU A 33 8.62 -0.73 -8.45
N VAL A 34 8.09 -1.50 -7.50
CA VAL A 34 6.97 -2.42 -7.70
C VAL A 34 5.68 -1.68 -7.31
N PRO A 35 4.67 -1.58 -8.19
CA PRO A 35 3.40 -0.98 -7.83
C PRO A 35 2.70 -1.83 -6.77
N VAL A 36 2.38 -1.21 -5.63
CA VAL A 36 1.62 -1.83 -4.56
C VAL A 36 0.23 -1.21 -4.53
N MET A 37 -0.81 -2.04 -4.47
CA MET A 37 -2.19 -1.58 -4.31
C MET A 37 -2.34 -0.99 -2.92
N VAL A 38 -2.60 0.32 -2.84
CA VAL A 38 -2.88 1.04 -1.59
C VAL A 38 -4.37 1.37 -1.51
N PRO A 39 -4.96 1.45 -0.30
CA PRO A 39 -6.33 1.92 -0.16
C PRO A 39 -6.46 3.33 -0.75
N CYS A 40 -7.54 3.58 -1.49
CA CYS A 40 -7.76 4.88 -2.13
C CYS A 40 -8.12 5.98 -1.12
N ILE A 41 -8.80 5.61 -0.03
CA ILE A 41 -9.11 6.48 1.10
C ILE A 41 -7.93 6.39 2.07
N GLY A 42 -7.27 7.53 2.29
CA GLY A 42 -6.15 7.63 3.23
C GLY A 42 -6.64 7.82 4.66
N GLU A 43 -7.09 9.02 4.98
CA GLU A 43 -7.61 9.37 6.30
C GLU A 43 -9.14 9.41 6.26
N VAL A 44 -9.78 8.67 7.18
CA VAL A 44 -11.22 8.70 7.36
C VAL A 44 -11.55 9.81 8.36
N PRO A 45 -12.45 10.76 8.03
CA PRO A 45 -12.89 11.78 8.96
C PRO A 45 -13.34 11.15 10.29
N PRO A 46 -12.93 11.70 11.44
CA PRO A 46 -13.31 11.15 12.74
C PRO A 46 -14.80 11.36 12.98
N ARG A 47 -15.48 10.33 13.50
CA ARG A 47 -16.89 10.44 13.87
C ARG A 47 -17.05 11.53 14.95
N PRO A 48 -18.01 12.45 14.81
CA PRO A 48 -18.25 13.46 15.83
C PRO A 48 -18.68 12.82 17.16
N ALA A 49 -18.23 13.41 18.27
CA ALA A 49 -18.79 13.10 19.57
C ALA A 49 -20.20 13.73 19.66
N TYR A 50 -21.23 12.92 19.43
CA TYR A 50 -22.63 13.34 19.48
C TYR A 50 -23.10 13.54 20.93
N GLU A 51 -23.98 14.49 21.16
CA GLU A 51 -24.64 14.67 22.45
C GLU A 51 -25.62 13.53 22.74
N PHE A 52 -26.26 12.99 21.70
CA PHE A 52 -27.13 11.83 21.80
C PHE A 52 -26.42 10.61 22.41
N ASP A 53 -25.17 10.36 22.00
CA ASP A 53 -24.37 9.21 22.47
C ASP A 53 -24.01 9.30 23.97
N LYS A 54 -24.21 10.47 24.60
CA LYS A 54 -23.92 10.70 26.03
C LYS A 54 -25.16 10.54 26.92
N LEU A 55 -26.35 10.40 26.33
CA LEU A 55 -27.58 10.32 27.10
C LEU A 55 -27.66 9.00 27.87
N PRO A 56 -28.13 9.01 29.13
CA PRO A 56 -28.44 7.79 29.85
C PRO A 56 -29.63 7.08 29.20
N ALA A 57 -29.73 5.76 29.36
CA ALA A 57 -30.86 4.97 28.86
C ALA A 57 -32.22 5.40 29.47
N THR A 58 -32.21 6.14 30.57
CA THR A 58 -33.39 6.69 31.26
C THR A 58 -33.74 8.11 30.83
N ALA A 59 -33.07 8.66 29.81
CA ALA A 59 -33.38 10.01 29.30
C ALA A 59 -34.82 10.08 28.80
N THR A 60 -35.46 11.22 29.03
CA THR A 60 -36.81 11.47 28.53
C THR A 60 -36.79 11.69 27.02
N ASP A 61 -37.93 11.42 26.36
CA ASP A 61 -38.07 11.66 24.92
C ASP A 61 -37.71 13.10 24.52
N GLY A 62 -38.04 14.07 25.36
CA GLY A 62 -37.70 15.48 25.13
C GLY A 62 -36.18 15.75 25.12
N GLU A 63 -35.44 15.14 26.03
CA GLU A 63 -33.97 15.25 26.09
C GLU A 63 -33.31 14.58 24.87
N ILE A 64 -33.86 13.44 24.45
CA ILE A 64 -33.42 12.71 23.25
C ILE A 64 -33.60 13.58 22.00
N ILE A 65 -34.80 14.12 21.77
CA ILE A 65 -35.08 14.93 20.59
C ILE A 65 -34.22 16.20 20.58
N LEU A 66 -34.00 16.83 21.74
CA LEU A 66 -33.15 18.01 21.83
C LEU A 66 -31.67 17.71 21.52
N ALA A 67 -31.15 16.57 22.00
CA ALA A 67 -29.79 16.13 21.68
C ALA A 67 -29.63 15.86 20.18
N LEU A 68 -30.57 15.15 19.57
CA LEU A 68 -30.59 14.90 18.12
C LEU A 68 -30.65 16.19 17.30
N ALA A 69 -31.47 17.16 17.72
CA ALA A 69 -31.57 18.46 17.04
C ALA A 69 -30.24 19.23 17.07
N ARG A 70 -29.48 19.14 18.18
CA ARG A 70 -28.14 19.75 18.29
C ARG A 70 -27.12 19.03 17.42
N ASP A 71 -27.20 17.70 17.36
CA ASP A 71 -26.28 16.87 16.58
C ASP A 71 -26.53 16.95 15.06
N TRP A 72 -27.72 17.36 14.64
CA TRP A 72 -28.14 17.40 13.23
C TRP A 72 -27.11 18.06 12.31
N THR A 73 -26.71 19.30 12.61
CA THR A 73 -25.77 20.06 11.77
C THR A 73 -24.37 19.45 11.78
N ARG A 74 -23.98 18.85 12.91
CA ARG A 74 -22.69 18.16 13.08
C ARG A 74 -22.67 16.87 12.24
N GLY A 75 -23.77 16.13 12.21
CA GLY A 75 -23.98 14.96 11.34
C GLY A 75 -23.91 15.33 9.86
N ARG A 76 -24.66 16.36 9.44
CA ARG A 76 -24.66 16.83 8.04
C ARG A 76 -23.28 17.25 7.55
N LYS A 77 -22.48 17.90 8.41
CA LYS A 77 -21.10 18.25 8.07
C LYS A 77 -20.23 16.99 7.90
N TYR A 78 -20.32 16.05 8.83
CA TYR A 78 -19.57 14.80 8.77
C TYR A 78 -19.91 13.95 7.54
N GLU A 79 -21.19 13.86 7.18
CA GLU A 79 -21.65 13.21 5.95
C GLU A 79 -21.01 13.84 4.71
N GLY A 80 -20.98 15.19 4.63
CA GLY A 80 -20.33 15.88 3.52
C GLY A 80 -18.82 15.61 3.42
N GLU A 81 -18.12 15.53 4.56
CA GLU A 81 -16.69 15.18 4.59
C GLU A 81 -16.45 13.75 4.09
N LEU A 82 -17.33 12.80 4.46
CA LEU A 82 -17.28 11.43 3.97
C LEU A 82 -17.56 11.34 2.46
N GLU A 83 -18.57 12.05 1.97
CA GLU A 83 -18.92 12.11 0.55
C GLU A 83 -17.74 12.64 -0.28
N VAL A 84 -17.04 13.68 0.19
CA VAL A 84 -15.84 14.22 -0.46
C VAL A 84 -14.71 13.20 -0.48
N ALA A 85 -14.47 12.49 0.62
CA ALA A 85 -13.43 11.46 0.68
C ALA A 85 -13.70 10.31 -0.32
N ILE A 86 -14.95 9.86 -0.42
CA ILE A 86 -15.38 8.81 -1.35
C ILE A 86 -15.29 9.30 -2.81
N ALA A 87 -15.76 10.50 -3.10
CA ALA A 87 -15.66 11.08 -4.44
C ALA A 87 -14.20 11.22 -4.90
N GLY A 88 -13.30 11.62 -3.99
CA GLY A 88 -11.86 11.69 -4.25
C GLY A 88 -11.26 10.32 -4.60
N CYS A 89 -11.72 9.24 -3.96
CA CYS A 89 -11.31 7.88 -4.30
C CYS A 89 -11.73 7.50 -5.73
N HIS A 90 -13.00 7.66 -6.09
CA HIS A 90 -13.49 7.34 -7.44
C HIS A 90 -12.81 8.16 -8.54
N ALA A 91 -12.50 9.43 -8.27
CA ALA A 91 -11.76 10.27 -9.21
C ALA A 91 -10.35 9.75 -9.49
N LYS A 92 -9.66 9.18 -8.49
CA LYS A 92 -8.33 8.59 -8.66
C LYS A 92 -8.36 7.28 -9.43
N GLU A 93 -9.35 6.42 -9.17
CA GLU A 93 -9.55 5.17 -9.90
C GLU A 93 -9.68 5.43 -11.41
N ASN A 94 -10.53 6.37 -11.79
CA ASN A 94 -10.75 6.76 -13.19
C ASN A 94 -9.53 7.40 -13.88
N LYS A 95 -8.54 7.86 -13.12
CA LYS A 95 -7.29 8.43 -13.65
C LYS A 95 -6.24 7.38 -13.99
N TRP A 96 -6.21 6.25 -13.29
CA TRP A 96 -5.22 5.18 -13.53
C TRP A 96 -5.77 4.05 -14.41
N GLY A 97 -7.09 3.98 -14.59
CA GLY A 97 -7.76 3.06 -15.52
C GLY A 97 -7.80 3.52 -16.99
N LYS A 98 -7.12 4.62 -17.36
CA LYS A 98 -6.92 5.07 -18.74
C LYS A 98 -5.44 5.18 -19.08
#